data_AF-A0A835TUC3-F1
#
_entry.id   AF-A0A835TUC3-F1
#
_cell.length_a   1.000
_cell.length_b   1.000
_cell.length_c   1.000
_cell.angle_alpha   90.00
_cell.angle_beta   90.00
_cell.angle_gamma   90.00
#
_symmetry.space_group_name_H-M   'P 1'
#
loop_
_entity.id
_entity.type
_entity.pdbx_description
1 polymer ?
#
loop_
_entity_poly.entity_id
_entity_poly.type
_entity_poly.pdbx_seq_one_letter_code
_entity_poly.pdbx_strand_id
1 'polypeptide(L)'
;MNFEFFQVVKATSIYNYEATQEVELSLQVGDTVHILEMYEGWYRGYTLRNKCKKGIFPETYIHLKEAIVKDRGQHETVIPSELPLGQELTATLREWAVIWHQLYVNNKTTQFRHVQQLTYSLIEWRSQILSGTLPKDELAELKKKVTAKIDYGNRILGLDLVVRDDNGNILDPDETSTISLFKAHETASKRIDERIQEEKQSLDLRGQPIFNSTHTYSLYVNFKNFVCNIGEDAELLMSLYDPDLSKFIRKRRCQVLIC
;
A
#
# COMPACT_ATOMS: atom_id res chain seq x y z
N MET A 1 42.21 15.89 -12.50
CA MET A 1 40.85 16.05 -11.97
C MET A 1 40.40 14.68 -11.51
N ASN A 2 40.37 14.47 -10.20
CA ASN A 2 39.94 13.19 -9.62
C ASN A 2 38.42 13.14 -9.73
N PHE A 3 37.91 12.40 -10.70
CA PHE A 3 36.54 11.90 -10.64
C PHE A 3 36.55 10.82 -9.55
N GLU A 4 36.07 11.15 -8.35
CA GLU A 4 35.74 10.11 -7.38
C GLU A 4 34.59 9.29 -7.98
N PHE A 5 34.90 8.08 -8.45
CA PHE A 5 33.90 7.08 -8.77
C PHE A 5 33.17 6.72 -7.48
N PHE A 6 32.06 7.41 -7.22
CA PHE A 6 31.20 7.06 -6.10
C PHE A 6 30.40 5.81 -6.46
N GLN A 7 30.55 4.84 -5.58
CA GLN A 7 29.81 3.59 -5.49
C GLN A 7 28.30 3.85 -5.67
N VAL A 8 27.66 3.12 -6.60
CA VAL A 8 26.23 3.12 -6.97
C VAL A 8 25.30 3.54 -5.80
N VAL A 9 24.88 4.81 -5.73
CA VAL A 9 23.96 5.29 -4.68
C VAL A 9 22.54 5.36 -5.21
N LYS A 10 21.62 4.61 -4.59
CA LYS A 10 20.19 4.90 -4.71
C LYS A 10 19.89 6.10 -3.81
N ALA A 11 19.25 7.11 -4.37
CA ALA A 11 18.89 8.30 -3.62
C ALA A 11 17.43 8.69 -3.88
N THR A 12 16.90 9.63 -3.11
CA THR A 12 15.52 10.10 -3.26
C THR A 12 15.45 11.61 -3.30
N SER A 13 14.68 12.14 -4.25
CA SER A 13 14.42 13.57 -4.32
C SER A 13 13.56 14.02 -3.14
N ILE A 14 14.01 15.02 -2.40
CA ILE A 14 13.29 15.61 -1.26
C ILE A 14 12.53 16.88 -1.63
N TYR A 15 12.78 17.43 -2.81
CA TYR A 15 12.06 18.57 -3.40
C TYR A 15 11.71 18.32 -4.86
N ASN A 16 10.74 19.07 -5.39
CA ASN A 16 10.45 19.10 -6.82
C ASN A 16 11.51 19.96 -7.50
N TYR A 17 12.11 19.46 -8.57
CA TYR A 17 13.05 20.19 -9.40
C TYR A 17 12.53 20.22 -10.83
N GLU A 18 12.40 21.42 -11.40
CA GLU A 18 11.95 21.61 -12.78
C GLU A 18 13.17 21.94 -13.66
N ALA A 19 13.43 21.09 -14.64
CA ALA A 19 14.52 21.30 -15.58
C ALA A 19 14.28 22.56 -16.41
N THR A 20 15.29 23.43 -16.42
CA THR A 20 15.35 24.66 -17.22
C THR A 20 16.12 24.47 -18.52
N GLN A 21 16.95 23.43 -18.60
CA GLN A 21 17.77 23.10 -19.76
C GLN A 21 17.55 21.65 -20.20
N GLU A 22 17.85 21.33 -21.47
CA GLU A 22 17.69 19.96 -22.00
C GLU A 22 18.58 18.93 -21.31
N VAL A 23 19.73 19.37 -20.78
CA VAL A 23 20.68 18.53 -20.05
C VAL A 23 20.22 18.21 -18.62
N GLU A 24 19.27 18.98 -18.09
CA GLU A 24 18.72 18.82 -16.74
C GLU A 24 17.59 17.78 -16.71
N LEU A 25 17.47 17.09 -15.58
CA LEU A 25 16.44 16.09 -15.36
C LEU A 25 15.47 16.60 -14.29
N SER A 26 14.22 16.88 -14.68
CA SER A 26 13.17 17.22 -13.72
C SER A 26 12.94 16.06 -12.75
N LEU A 27 12.78 16.39 -11.47
CA LEU A 27 12.50 15.44 -10.39
C LEU A 27 11.24 15.85 -9.65
N GLN A 28 10.52 14.86 -9.15
CA GLN A 28 9.43 15.06 -8.20
C GLN A 28 9.83 14.54 -6.82
N VAL A 29 9.27 15.12 -5.75
CA VAL A 29 9.45 14.61 -4.38
C VAL A 29 9.13 13.12 -4.34
N GLY A 30 10.03 12.34 -3.76
CA GLY A 30 9.92 10.89 -3.66
C GLY A 30 10.51 10.11 -4.85
N ASP A 31 10.96 10.80 -5.90
CA ASP A 31 11.61 10.13 -7.03
C ASP A 31 12.89 9.44 -6.59
N THR A 32 12.95 8.14 -6.88
CA THR A 32 14.18 7.37 -6.65
C THR A 32 15.09 7.54 -7.86
N VAL A 33 16.28 8.07 -7.61
CA VAL A 33 17.28 8.33 -8.64
C VAL A 33 18.48 7.40 -8.45
N HIS A 34 19.11 7.09 -9.57
CA HIS A 34 20.40 6.45 -9.62
C HIS A 34 21.46 7.47 -10.02
N ILE A 35 22.41 7.72 -9.12
CA ILE A 35 23.48 8.70 -9.33
C ILE A 35 24.66 8.00 -10.00
N LEU A 36 25.14 8.57 -11.10
CA LEU A 36 26.26 8.06 -11.89
C LEU A 36 27.53 8.88 -11.64
N GLU A 37 27.39 10.21 -11.60
CA GLU A 37 28.52 11.15 -11.49
C GLU A 37 28.10 12.33 -10.60
N MET A 38 29.08 12.98 -9.97
CA MET A 38 28.89 14.25 -9.27
C MET A 38 29.90 15.29 -9.77
N TYR A 39 29.45 16.53 -9.91
CA TYR A 39 30.29 17.64 -10.31
C TYR A 39 29.73 18.95 -9.72
N GLU A 40 30.52 19.62 -8.89
CA GLU A 40 30.25 20.97 -8.36
C GLU A 40 28.80 21.21 -7.85
N GLY A 41 28.32 20.36 -6.94
CA GLY A 41 26.98 20.50 -6.36
C GLY A 41 25.83 20.02 -7.27
N TRP A 42 26.16 19.34 -8.37
CA TRP A 42 25.22 18.65 -9.25
C TRP A 42 25.51 17.16 -9.28
N TYR A 43 24.44 16.38 -9.34
CA TYR A 43 24.50 14.97 -9.67
C TYR A 43 24.04 14.76 -11.10
N ARG A 44 24.64 13.78 -11.78
CA ARG A 44 24.16 13.25 -13.05
C ARG A 44 23.62 11.85 -12.83
N GLY A 45 22.42 11.57 -13.35
CA GLY A 45 21.77 10.30 -13.11
C GLY A 45 20.51 10.10 -13.93
N TYR A 46 19.70 9.13 -13.51
CA TYR A 46 18.38 8.85 -14.08
C TYR A 46 17.39 8.43 -13.00
N THR A 47 16.10 8.60 -13.27
CA THR A 47 15.05 8.08 -12.37
C THR A 47 14.87 6.58 -12.59
N LEU A 48 14.57 5.82 -11.54
CA LEU A 48 14.29 4.38 -11.70
C LEU A 48 13.05 4.09 -12.57
N ARG A 49 12.17 5.08 -12.77
CA ARG A 49 11.02 4.99 -13.67
C ARG A 49 11.39 5.11 -15.14
N ASN A 50 12.46 5.83 -15.46
CA ASN A 50 12.93 6.01 -16.84
C ASN A 50 14.47 5.99 -16.88
N LYS A 51 15.03 4.79 -17.02
CA LYS A 51 16.49 4.57 -17.08
C LYS A 51 17.14 5.12 -18.35
N CYS A 52 16.36 5.36 -19.40
CA CYS A 52 16.87 5.82 -20.69
C CYS A 52 17.14 7.33 -20.68
N LYS A 53 16.38 8.11 -19.91
CA LYS A 53 16.57 9.55 -19.78
C LYS A 53 17.57 9.87 -18.67
N LYS A 54 18.78 10.28 -19.07
CA LYS A 54 19.82 10.77 -18.16
C LYS A 54 19.86 12.30 -18.19
N GLY A 55 20.17 12.90 -17.05
CA GLY A 55 20.39 14.35 -16.95
C GLY A 55 20.98 14.73 -15.61
N ILE A 56 21.26 16.02 -15.44
CA ILE A 56 21.79 16.59 -14.20
C ILE A 56 20.68 17.14 -13.31
N PHE A 57 20.89 17.09 -12.00
CA PHE A 57 19.99 17.64 -10.97
C PHE A 57 20.79 18.09 -9.75
N PRO A 58 20.33 19.10 -8.99
CA PRO A 58 21.12 19.66 -7.89
C PRO A 58 21.25 18.67 -6.74
N GLU A 59 22.45 18.60 -6.15
CA GLU A 59 22.74 17.77 -4.97
C GLU A 59 21.83 18.11 -3.78
N THR A 60 21.53 19.39 -3.59
CA THR A 60 20.71 19.90 -2.48
C THR A 60 19.25 19.41 -2.51
N TYR A 61 18.80 18.83 -3.63
CA TYR A 61 17.45 18.30 -3.80
C TYR A 61 17.38 16.81 -3.49
N ILE A 62 18.51 16.18 -3.17
CA ILE A 62 18.65 14.73 -3.09
C ILE A 62 19.04 14.31 -1.67
N HIS A 63 18.34 13.29 -1.17
CA HIS A 63 18.71 12.57 0.03
C HIS A 63 19.29 11.21 -0.35
N LEU A 64 20.57 10.99 -0.06
CA LEU A 64 21.26 9.73 -0.29
C LEU A 64 20.69 8.65 0.66
N LYS A 65 20.43 7.45 0.14
CA LYS A 65 20.04 6.31 0.97
C LYS A 65 21.24 5.41 1.19
N GLU A 66 21.32 4.84 2.39
CA GLU A 66 22.31 3.83 2.72
C GLU A 66 22.15 2.59 1.83
N ALA A 67 23.26 2.09 1.32
CA ALA A 67 23.32 0.89 0.49
C ALA A 67 24.43 -0.02 1.01
N ILE A 68 24.16 -1.32 1.09
CA ILE A 68 25.18 -2.32 1.44
C ILE A 68 25.67 -2.93 0.13
N VAL A 69 26.95 -2.75 -0.18
CA VAL A 69 27.56 -3.37 -1.36
C VAL A 69 28.00 -4.78 -1.00
N LYS A 70 27.39 -5.77 -1.65
CA LYS A 70 27.94 -7.12 -1.68
C LYS A 70 28.66 -7.30 -3.02
N ASP A 71 29.90 -7.76 -2.90
CA ASP A 71 30.86 -8.07 -3.96
C ASP A 71 31.57 -6.86 -4.60
N ARG A 72 32.90 -6.80 -4.42
CA ARG A 72 33.79 -5.81 -5.04
C ARG A 72 34.38 -6.43 -6.32
N GLY A 73 33.51 -6.85 -7.23
CA GLY A 73 33.86 -7.50 -8.50
C GLY A 73 33.31 -6.74 -9.71
N GLN A 74 33.37 -7.35 -10.91
CA GLN A 74 32.89 -6.76 -12.17
C GLN A 74 31.35 -6.54 -12.23
N HIS A 75 30.60 -7.03 -11.25
CA HIS A 75 29.16 -6.83 -11.11
C HIS A 75 28.83 -6.35 -9.69
N GLU A 76 28.96 -5.04 -9.44
CA GLU A 76 28.56 -4.44 -8.17
C GLU A 76 27.05 -4.62 -7.96
N THR A 77 26.66 -5.50 -7.03
CA THR A 77 25.26 -5.67 -6.67
C THR A 77 24.95 -4.79 -5.47
N VAL A 78 24.31 -3.66 -5.72
CA VAL A 78 23.83 -2.77 -4.65
C VAL A 78 22.54 -3.28 -4.05
N ILE A 79 22.65 -3.75 -2.82
CA ILE A 79 21.51 -4.16 -2.00
C ILE A 79 21.06 -2.92 -1.21
N PRO A 80 19.85 -2.40 -1.47
CA PRO A 80 19.33 -1.30 -0.67
C PRO A 80 19.22 -1.73 0.80
N SER A 81 19.50 -0.83 1.73
CA SER A 81 19.32 -1.08 3.17
C SER A 81 17.85 -1.34 3.56
N GLU A 82 16.91 -0.92 2.70
CA GLU A 82 15.49 -1.17 2.85
C GLU A 82 15.18 -2.67 2.82
N LEU A 83 14.42 -3.14 3.81
CA LEU A 83 13.90 -4.51 3.89
C LEU A 83 13.32 -4.96 2.54
N PRO A 84 13.63 -6.17 2.04
CA PRO A 84 13.13 -6.67 0.75
C PRO A 84 11.61 -6.52 0.60
N LEU A 85 10.87 -6.82 1.67
CA LEU A 85 9.41 -6.66 1.68
C LEU A 85 8.95 -5.20 1.51
N GLY A 86 9.71 -4.22 2.01
CA GLY A 86 9.42 -2.79 1.80
C GLY A 86 9.57 -2.37 0.34
N GLN A 87 10.55 -2.95 -0.36
CA GLN A 87 10.74 -2.74 -1.80
C GLN A 87 9.59 -3.39 -2.59
N GLU A 88 9.25 -4.63 -2.23
CA GLU A 88 8.12 -5.36 -2.83
C GLU A 88 6.78 -4.63 -2.65
N LEU A 89 6.50 -4.13 -1.44
CA LEU A 89 5.33 -3.28 -1.17
C LEU A 89 5.29 -2.07 -2.09
N THR A 90 6.43 -1.41 -2.26
CA THR A 90 6.55 -0.22 -3.11
C THR A 90 6.34 -0.56 -4.59
N ALA A 91 6.85 -1.69 -5.07
CA ALA A 91 6.63 -2.18 -6.44
C ALA A 91 5.17 -2.56 -6.67
N THR A 92 4.60 -3.38 -5.78
CA THR A 92 3.20 -3.83 -5.82
C THR A 92 2.24 -2.64 -5.89
N LEU A 93 2.42 -1.64 -5.02
CA LEU A 93 1.58 -0.45 -5.00
C LEU A 93 1.65 0.34 -6.32
N ARG A 94 2.81 0.37 -7.00
CA ARG A 94 2.97 1.03 -8.30
C ARG A 94 2.27 0.26 -9.41
N GLU A 95 2.41 -1.06 -9.43
CA GLU A 95 1.73 -1.92 -10.41
C GLU A 95 0.21 -1.84 -10.25
N TRP A 96 -0.27 -1.94 -9.01
CA TRP A 96 -1.69 -1.82 -8.70
C TRP A 96 -2.24 -0.44 -9.01
N ALA A 97 -1.46 0.65 -8.83
CA ALA A 97 -1.91 2.00 -9.19
C ALA A 97 -2.27 2.11 -10.68
N VAL A 98 -1.49 1.49 -11.57
CA VAL A 98 -1.78 1.48 -13.02
C VAL A 98 -3.13 0.82 -13.29
N ILE A 99 -3.37 -0.35 -12.69
CA ILE A 99 -4.63 -1.08 -12.84
C ILE A 99 -5.78 -0.30 -12.19
N TRP A 100 -5.56 0.29 -11.02
CA TRP A 100 -6.55 1.05 -10.28
C TRP A 100 -7.05 2.26 -11.06
N HIS A 101 -6.16 2.98 -11.76
CA HIS A 101 -6.53 4.03 -12.71
C HIS A 101 -7.38 3.49 -13.87
N GLN A 102 -7.04 2.33 -14.43
CA GLN A 102 -7.84 1.71 -15.50
C GLN A 102 -9.23 1.31 -15.01
N LEU A 103 -9.36 0.80 -13.78
CA LEU A 103 -10.66 0.47 -13.18
C LEU A 103 -11.56 1.70 -13.03
N TYR A 104 -10.97 2.85 -12.69
CA TYR A 104 -11.69 4.12 -12.63
C TYR A 104 -12.19 4.56 -14.01
N VAL A 105 -11.30 4.60 -15.01
CA VAL A 105 -11.64 5.01 -16.39
C VAL A 105 -12.70 4.10 -17.01
N ASN A 106 -12.62 2.79 -16.73
CA ASN A 106 -13.58 1.79 -17.23
C ASN A 106 -14.85 1.66 -16.36
N ASN A 107 -15.05 2.56 -15.40
CA ASN A 107 -16.22 2.60 -14.51
C ASN A 107 -16.49 1.29 -13.74
N LYS A 108 -15.42 0.55 -13.38
CA LYS A 108 -15.49 -0.69 -12.59
C LYS A 108 -15.51 -0.37 -11.08
N THR A 109 -16.56 0.30 -10.63
CA THR A 109 -16.65 0.92 -9.29
C THR A 109 -16.45 -0.06 -8.12
N THR A 110 -16.97 -1.29 -8.21
CA THR A 110 -16.83 -2.31 -7.17
C THR A 110 -15.37 -2.77 -7.02
N GLN A 111 -14.73 -3.11 -8.13
CA GLN A 111 -13.31 -3.49 -8.16
C GLN A 111 -12.42 -2.33 -7.76
N PHE A 112 -12.72 -1.11 -8.22
CA PHE A 112 -12.00 0.11 -7.84
C PHE A 112 -11.99 0.30 -6.31
N ARG A 113 -13.16 0.21 -5.66
CA ARG A 113 -13.27 0.34 -4.20
C ARG A 113 -12.54 -0.79 -3.47
N HIS A 114 -12.59 -2.01 -4.00
CA HIS A 114 -11.87 -3.13 -3.41
C HIS A 114 -10.35 -2.89 -3.47
N VAL A 115 -9.79 -2.59 -4.65
CA VAL A 115 -8.36 -2.32 -4.82
C VAL A 115 -7.92 -1.11 -3.97
N GLN A 116 -8.75 -0.09 -3.85
CA GLN A 116 -8.49 1.05 -2.95
C GLN A 116 -8.30 0.61 -1.49
N GLN A 117 -9.18 -0.26 -0.97
CA GLN A 117 -9.06 -0.78 0.40
C GLN A 117 -7.79 -1.61 0.59
N LEU A 118 -7.45 -2.46 -0.39
CA LEU A 118 -6.20 -3.22 -0.37
C LEU A 118 -4.99 -2.28 -0.34
N THR A 119 -4.99 -1.26 -1.19
CA THR A 119 -3.92 -0.27 -1.33
C THR A 119 -3.69 0.49 -0.02
N TYR A 120 -4.75 0.96 0.64
CA TYR A 120 -4.62 1.67 1.92
C TYR A 120 -4.09 0.76 3.04
N SER A 121 -4.52 -0.50 3.08
CA SER A 121 -3.98 -1.47 4.04
C SER A 121 -2.48 -1.69 3.81
N LEU A 122 -2.04 -1.83 2.56
CA LEU A 122 -0.62 -2.02 2.24
C LEU A 122 0.22 -0.77 2.55
N ILE A 123 -0.30 0.44 2.32
CA ILE A 123 0.38 1.69 2.71
C ILE A 123 0.57 1.77 4.22
N GLU A 124 -0.47 1.43 4.98
CA GLU A 124 -0.42 1.41 6.44
C GLU A 124 0.61 0.39 6.94
N TRP A 125 0.56 -0.85 6.46
CA TRP A 125 1.51 -1.88 6.87
C TRP A 125 2.94 -1.58 6.42
N ARG A 126 3.12 -0.91 5.28
CA ARG A 126 4.43 -0.40 4.86
C ARG A 126 4.97 0.61 5.87
N SER A 127 4.14 1.53 6.35
CA SER A 127 4.52 2.48 7.40
C SER A 127 4.95 1.77 8.68
N GLN A 128 4.18 0.77 9.12
CA GLN A 128 4.48 -0.01 10.32
C GLN A 128 5.77 -0.85 10.20
N ILE A 129 6.03 -1.44 9.03
CA ILE A 129 7.27 -2.21 8.79
C ILE A 129 8.49 -1.28 8.82
N LEU A 130 8.37 -0.09 8.24
CA LEU A 130 9.48 0.85 8.11
C LEU A 130 9.70 1.71 9.35
N SER A 131 8.72 1.82 10.26
CA SER A 131 8.88 2.55 11.52
C SER A 131 9.91 1.92 12.44
N GLY A 132 10.17 0.61 12.31
CA GLY A 132 11.10 -0.13 13.16
C GLY A 132 10.65 -0.26 14.62
N THR A 133 9.38 0.05 14.92
CA THR A 133 8.84 0.07 16.29
C THR A 133 8.19 -1.24 16.73
N LEU A 134 7.98 -2.18 15.81
CA LEU A 134 7.30 -3.44 16.11
C LEU A 134 8.25 -4.47 16.75
N PRO A 135 7.79 -5.21 17.77
CA PRO A 135 8.44 -6.43 18.26
C PRO A 135 8.70 -7.46 17.14
N LYS A 136 9.67 -8.36 17.34
CA LYS A 136 10.09 -9.33 16.29
C LYS A 136 8.97 -10.28 15.86
N ASP A 137 8.19 -10.75 16.82
CA ASP A 137 7.03 -11.62 16.63
C ASP A 137 5.88 -10.89 15.92
N GLU A 138 5.53 -9.68 16.36
CA GLU A 138 4.53 -8.84 15.67
C GLU A 138 4.96 -8.52 14.23
N LEU A 139 6.25 -8.21 14.02
CA LEU A 139 6.80 -7.97 12.69
C LEU A 139 6.72 -9.22 11.82
N ALA A 140 6.99 -10.40 12.36
CA ALA A 140 6.90 -11.66 11.62
C ALA A 140 5.45 -11.96 11.17
N GLU A 141 4.48 -11.75 12.06
CA GLU A 141 3.07 -11.90 11.71
C GLU A 141 2.59 -10.83 10.72
N LEU A 142 3.05 -9.59 10.85
CA LEU A 142 2.75 -8.54 9.89
C LEU A 142 3.32 -8.86 8.50
N LYS A 143 4.55 -9.40 8.41
CA LYS A 143 5.16 -9.83 7.15
C LYS A 143 4.32 -10.90 6.44
N LYS A 144 3.84 -11.91 7.18
CA LYS A 144 2.93 -12.93 6.64
C LYS A 144 1.61 -12.33 6.16
N LYS A 145 1.05 -11.39 6.94
CA LYS A 145 -0.20 -10.70 6.58
C LYS A 145 -0.05 -9.87 5.30
N VAL A 146 1.06 -9.14 5.17
CA VAL A 146 1.39 -8.33 3.99
C VAL A 146 1.53 -9.22 2.76
N THR A 147 2.40 -10.22 2.80
CA THR A 147 2.65 -11.11 1.66
C THR A 147 1.36 -11.81 1.20
N ALA A 148 0.57 -12.34 2.13
CA ALA A 148 -0.71 -12.96 1.80
C ALA A 148 -1.72 -11.99 1.16
N LYS A 149 -1.69 -10.69 1.52
CA LYS A 149 -2.55 -9.67 0.92
C LYS A 149 -2.07 -9.23 -0.46
N ILE A 150 -0.75 -9.15 -0.67
CA ILE A 150 -0.14 -8.91 -1.98
C ILE A 150 -0.51 -10.05 -2.93
N ASP A 151 -0.28 -11.30 -2.52
CA ASP A 151 -0.56 -12.48 -3.36
C ASP A 151 -2.05 -12.56 -3.73
N TYR A 152 -2.93 -12.30 -2.76
CA TYR A 152 -4.38 -12.20 -2.99
C TYR A 152 -4.72 -11.09 -4.00
N GLY A 153 -4.18 -9.89 -3.81
CA GLY A 153 -4.45 -8.75 -4.68
C GLY A 153 -3.93 -8.97 -6.10
N ASN A 154 -2.74 -9.55 -6.25
CA ASN A 154 -2.19 -9.94 -7.55
C ASN A 154 -3.11 -10.92 -8.27
N ARG A 155 -3.62 -11.94 -7.57
CA ARG A 155 -4.54 -12.93 -8.15
C ARG A 155 -5.83 -12.30 -8.67
N ILE A 156 -6.48 -11.42 -7.89
CA ILE A 156 -7.73 -10.79 -8.32
C ILE A 156 -7.52 -9.73 -9.42
N LEU A 157 -6.32 -9.17 -9.53
CA LEU A 157 -5.94 -8.21 -10.55
C LEU A 157 -5.38 -8.87 -11.82
N GLY A 158 -5.21 -10.20 -11.83
CA GLY A 158 -4.67 -10.94 -12.97
C GLY A 158 -3.16 -10.74 -13.18
N LEU A 159 -2.43 -10.42 -12.11
CA LEU A 159 -0.97 -10.34 -12.09
C LEU A 159 -0.34 -11.70 -11.78
N ASP A 160 0.96 -11.80 -12.03
CA ASP A 160 1.72 -13.03 -11.81
C ASP A 160 1.71 -13.47 -10.34
N LEU A 161 1.62 -14.79 -10.14
CA LEU A 161 1.71 -15.42 -8.82
C LEU A 161 3.18 -15.46 -8.36
N VAL A 162 3.44 -14.90 -7.18
CA VAL A 162 4.75 -14.98 -6.53
C VAL A 162 4.77 -16.17 -5.58
N VAL A 163 5.73 -17.09 -5.78
CA VAL A 163 5.89 -18.27 -4.94
C VAL A 163 6.83 -17.95 -3.78
N ARG A 164 6.43 -18.30 -2.55
CA ARG A 164 7.14 -17.97 -1.31
C ARG A 164 7.45 -19.19 -0.46
N ASP A 165 8.48 -19.08 0.37
CA ASP A 165 8.77 -20.03 1.45
C ASP A 165 7.86 -19.81 2.68
N ASP A 166 8.01 -20.66 3.70
CA ASP A 166 7.25 -20.57 4.96
C ASP A 166 7.51 -19.27 5.75
N ASN A 167 8.63 -18.60 5.46
CA ASN A 167 9.01 -17.32 6.07
C ASN A 167 8.48 -16.12 5.28
N GLY A 168 7.80 -16.34 4.15
CA GLY A 168 7.26 -15.30 3.27
C GLY A 168 8.30 -14.69 2.31
N ASN A 169 9.50 -15.26 2.22
CA ASN A 169 10.50 -14.85 1.25
C ASN A 169 10.16 -15.42 -0.13
N ILE A 170 10.47 -14.67 -1.18
CA ILE A 170 10.29 -15.13 -2.57
C ILE A 170 11.28 -16.28 -2.82
N LEU A 171 10.78 -17.39 -3.38
CA LEU A 171 11.62 -18.51 -3.77
C LEU A 171 12.41 -18.18 -5.04
N ASP A 172 13.70 -18.46 -5.01
CA ASP A 172 14.59 -18.34 -6.17
C ASP A 172 14.47 -19.60 -7.04
N PRO A 173 14.04 -19.50 -8.31
CA PRO A 173 13.95 -20.65 -9.22
C PRO A 173 15.27 -21.34 -9.51
N ASP A 174 16.40 -20.62 -9.43
CA ASP A 174 17.73 -21.16 -9.73
C ASP A 174 18.29 -21.97 -8.55
N GLU A 175 17.87 -21.64 -7.32
CA GLU A 175 18.24 -22.34 -6.09
C GLU A 175 17.19 -23.38 -5.64
N THR A 176 15.98 -23.33 -6.20
CA THR A 176 14.87 -24.21 -5.83
C THR A 176 14.63 -25.29 -6.89
N SER A 177 14.62 -26.57 -6.49
CA SER A 177 14.34 -27.65 -7.43
C SER A 177 12.98 -27.46 -8.13
N THR A 178 12.90 -27.79 -9.43
CA THR A 178 11.68 -27.61 -10.24
C THR A 178 10.45 -28.28 -9.61
N ILE A 179 10.63 -29.46 -9.00
CA ILE A 179 9.56 -30.20 -8.34
C ILE A 179 9.09 -29.48 -7.07
N SER A 180 10.02 -28.99 -6.25
CA SER A 180 9.69 -28.22 -5.05
C SER A 180 8.99 -26.91 -5.40
N LEU A 181 9.50 -26.19 -6.40
CA LEU A 181 8.93 -24.95 -6.88
C LEU A 181 7.50 -25.16 -7.43
N PHE A 182 7.29 -26.22 -8.22
CA PHE A 182 5.97 -26.58 -8.73
C PHE A 182 4.97 -26.90 -7.61
N LYS A 183 5.38 -27.68 -6.60
CA LYS A 183 4.53 -27.99 -5.44
C LYS A 183 4.19 -26.73 -4.63
N ALA A 184 5.17 -25.87 -4.41
CA ALA A 184 4.98 -24.60 -3.72
C ALA A 184 4.02 -23.68 -4.50
N HIS A 185 4.17 -23.61 -5.82
CA HIS A 185 3.25 -22.91 -6.71
C HIS A 185 1.82 -23.47 -6.62
N GLU A 186 1.63 -24.78 -6.73
CA GLU A 186 0.31 -25.41 -6.65
C GLU A 186 -0.36 -25.14 -5.30
N THR A 187 0.41 -25.23 -4.21
CA THR A 187 -0.05 -24.94 -2.85
C THR A 187 -0.46 -23.47 -2.70
N ALA A 188 0.39 -22.56 -3.18
CA ALA A 188 0.12 -21.12 -3.14
C ALA A 188 -1.13 -20.77 -3.96
N SER A 189 -1.28 -21.31 -5.17
CA SER A 189 -2.46 -21.08 -6.02
C SER A 189 -3.74 -21.56 -5.34
N LYS A 190 -3.75 -22.80 -4.81
CA LYS A 190 -4.91 -23.35 -4.10
C LYS A 190 -5.31 -22.49 -2.90
N ARG A 191 -4.34 -22.13 -2.06
CA ARG A 191 -4.57 -21.28 -0.87
C ARG A 191 -5.23 -19.95 -1.22
N ILE A 192 -4.80 -19.32 -2.31
CA ILE A 192 -5.34 -18.03 -2.74
C ILE A 192 -6.75 -18.21 -3.32
N ASP A 193 -6.97 -19.26 -4.13
CA ASP A 193 -8.28 -19.56 -4.71
C ASP A 193 -9.33 -19.89 -3.64
N GLU A 194 -8.95 -20.65 -2.61
CA GLU A 194 -9.79 -20.90 -1.43
C GLU A 194 -10.21 -19.61 -0.74
N ARG A 195 -9.25 -18.70 -0.49
CA ARG A 195 -9.52 -17.40 0.13
C ARG A 195 -10.43 -16.51 -0.70
N ILE A 196 -10.28 -16.53 -2.03
CA ILE A 196 -11.17 -15.80 -2.94
C ILE A 196 -12.60 -16.37 -2.85
N GLN A 197 -12.73 -17.69 -2.76
CA GLN A 197 -14.03 -18.34 -2.63
C GLN A 197 -14.72 -18.01 -1.29
N GLU A 198 -13.97 -17.97 -0.19
CA GLU A 198 -14.46 -17.55 1.12
C GLU A 198 -15.01 -16.11 1.10
N GLU A 199 -14.28 -15.17 0.48
CA GLU A 199 -14.76 -13.79 0.35
C GLU A 199 -16.02 -13.69 -0.52
N LYS A 200 -16.10 -14.44 -1.63
CA LYS A 200 -17.31 -14.49 -2.47
C LYS A 200 -18.51 -15.03 -1.69
N GLN A 201 -18.34 -16.12 -0.94
CA GLN A 201 -19.40 -16.67 -0.09
C GLN A 201 -19.83 -15.68 0.99
N SER A 202 -18.89 -14.93 1.59
CA SER A 202 -19.21 -13.89 2.58
C SER A 202 -20.05 -12.75 1.99
N LEU A 203 -19.83 -12.43 0.70
CA LEU A 203 -20.61 -11.43 -0.05
C LEU A 203 -21.99 -11.97 -0.44
N ASP A 204 -22.09 -13.25 -0.84
CA ASP A 204 -23.36 -13.91 -1.16
C ASP A 204 -24.26 -14.06 0.09
N LEU A 205 -23.67 -14.32 1.25
CA LEU A 205 -24.36 -14.33 2.54
C LEU A 205 -24.89 -12.94 2.95
N ARG A 206 -24.31 -11.84 2.44
CA ARG A 206 -24.84 -10.48 2.61
C ARG A 206 -25.98 -10.14 1.64
N GLY A 207 -26.14 -10.88 0.55
CA GLY A 207 -27.19 -10.71 -0.45
C GLY A 207 -28.46 -11.54 -0.22
N GLN A 208 -28.40 -12.51 0.70
CA GLN A 208 -29.57 -13.29 1.15
C GLN A 208 -30.17 -12.62 2.40
N PRO A 209 -31.51 -12.59 2.58
CA PRO A 209 -32.13 -12.14 3.83
C PRO A 209 -31.95 -13.24 4.88
N ILE A 210 -30.73 -13.44 5.37
CA ILE A 210 -30.43 -14.44 6.40
C ILE A 210 -30.53 -13.74 7.75
N PHE A 211 -31.66 -14.01 8.42
CA PHE A 211 -31.73 -13.98 9.87
C PHE A 211 -30.51 -14.70 10.46
N ASN A 212 -29.79 -14.01 11.35
CA ASN A 212 -28.71 -14.49 12.22
C ASN A 212 -27.26 -14.24 11.78
N SER A 213 -26.88 -12.97 11.75
CA SER A 213 -25.69 -12.50 12.48
C SER A 213 -25.91 -11.05 12.90
N THR A 214 -26.48 -10.87 14.10
CA THR A 214 -26.59 -9.55 14.73
C THR A 214 -25.18 -9.07 15.09
N HIS A 215 -24.57 -8.31 14.18
CA HIS A 215 -23.44 -7.47 14.53
C HIS A 215 -23.94 -6.39 15.49
N THR A 216 -23.60 -6.53 16.77
CA THR A 216 -23.95 -5.54 17.79
C THR A 216 -22.90 -4.44 17.78
N TYR A 217 -23.25 -3.28 17.23
CA TYR A 217 -22.45 -2.06 17.35
C TYR A 217 -23.00 -1.23 18.51
N SER A 218 -22.14 -0.86 19.46
CA SER A 218 -22.50 0.00 20.60
C SER A 218 -22.09 1.43 20.29
N LEU A 219 -23.06 2.35 20.25
CA LEU A 219 -22.83 3.79 20.11
C LEU A 219 -23.11 4.47 21.45
N TYR A 220 -22.12 5.16 22.00
CA TYR A 220 -22.27 6.00 23.18
C TYR A 220 -22.38 7.46 22.76
N VAL A 221 -23.50 8.11 23.09
CA VAL A 221 -23.71 9.53 22.84
C VAL A 221 -23.91 10.24 24.17
N ASN A 222 -23.00 11.18 24.47
CA ASN A 222 -23.10 12.02 25.65
C ASN A 222 -23.63 13.39 25.24
N PHE A 223 -24.86 13.69 25.64
CA PHE A 223 -25.53 14.95 25.37
C PHE A 223 -25.51 15.81 26.65
N LYS A 224 -24.84 16.97 26.61
CA LYS A 224 -24.48 17.72 27.82
C LYS A 224 -25.44 18.84 28.22
N ASN A 225 -26.14 19.49 27.29
CA ASN A 225 -27.05 20.59 27.62
C ASN A 225 -28.12 20.76 26.53
N PHE A 226 -29.38 20.91 26.94
CA PHE A 226 -30.52 21.32 26.12
C PHE A 226 -31.21 22.49 26.80
N VAL A 227 -31.30 23.63 26.12
CA VAL A 227 -31.97 24.84 26.64
C VAL A 227 -33.19 25.11 25.77
N CYS A 228 -34.36 25.20 26.39
CA CYS A 228 -35.62 25.56 25.75
C CYS A 228 -36.36 26.58 26.63
N ASN A 229 -37.19 27.42 26.01
CA ASN A 229 -38.02 28.38 26.72
C ASN A 229 -39.18 27.68 27.43
N ILE A 230 -39.58 28.22 28.59
CA ILE A 230 -40.70 27.69 29.38
C ILE A 230 -42.01 27.95 28.60
N GLY A 231 -42.76 26.89 28.34
CA GLY A 231 -44.04 26.92 27.62
C GLY A 231 -43.99 26.51 26.15
N GLU A 232 -42.81 26.19 25.62
CA GLU A 232 -42.66 25.63 24.27
C GLU A 232 -42.49 24.10 24.32
N ASP A 233 -43.21 23.38 23.46
CA ASP A 233 -43.00 21.95 23.26
C ASP A 233 -41.69 21.71 22.51
N ALA A 234 -40.81 20.88 23.09
CA ALA A 234 -39.49 20.62 22.54
C ALA A 234 -39.24 19.12 22.38
N GLU A 235 -38.82 18.70 21.18
CA GLU A 235 -38.50 17.30 20.89
C GLU A 235 -37.05 17.15 20.40
N LEU A 236 -36.29 16.25 21.02
CA LEU A 236 -34.95 15.84 20.55
C LEU A 236 -35.03 14.46 19.88
N LEU A 237 -34.70 14.41 18.60
CA LEU A 237 -34.72 13.19 17.79
C LEU A 237 -33.31 12.80 17.37
N MET A 238 -32.96 11.54 17.61
CA MET A 238 -31.69 10.96 17.16
C MET A 238 -31.95 9.74 16.28
N SER A 239 -31.31 9.69 15.12
CA SER A 239 -31.47 8.60 14.16
C SER A 239 -30.16 8.33 13.44
N LEU A 240 -29.88 7.05 13.19
CA LEU A 240 -28.80 6.63 12.30
C LEU A 240 -29.23 6.82 10.85
N TYR A 241 -28.37 7.42 10.02
CA TYR A 241 -28.60 7.64 8.59
C TYR A 241 -27.66 6.78 7.75
N ASP A 242 -28.21 6.11 6.75
CA ASP A 242 -27.48 5.38 5.72
C ASP A 242 -27.32 6.25 4.47
N PRO A 243 -26.10 6.66 4.10
CA PRO A 243 -25.86 7.49 2.93
C PRO A 243 -26.01 6.73 1.61
N ASP A 244 -25.69 5.43 1.58
CA ASP A 244 -25.77 4.62 0.37
C ASP A 244 -27.24 4.31 0.02
N LEU A 245 -28.08 4.11 1.04
CA LEU A 245 -29.51 3.86 0.87
C LEU A 245 -30.38 5.13 0.95
N SER A 246 -29.78 6.28 1.30
CA SER A 246 -30.46 7.56 1.52
C SER A 246 -31.66 7.47 2.49
N LYS A 247 -31.55 6.65 3.53
CA LYS A 247 -32.64 6.36 4.48
C LYS A 247 -32.16 6.33 5.94
N PHE A 248 -33.06 6.66 6.87
CA PHE A 248 -32.79 6.54 8.31
C PHE A 248 -33.07 5.11 8.81
N ILE A 249 -32.11 4.49 9.51
CA ILE A 249 -32.09 3.05 9.84
C ILE A 249 -33.03 2.67 11.01
N ARG A 250 -33.49 3.61 11.84
CA ARG A 250 -34.69 3.52 12.73
C ARG A 250 -34.81 4.82 13.53
N LYS A 251 -36.04 5.28 13.79
CA LYS A 251 -36.32 6.38 14.73
C LYS A 251 -36.63 5.78 16.10
N ARG A 252 -35.90 6.14 17.15
CA ARG A 252 -36.42 6.02 18.53
C ARG A 252 -36.84 7.43 18.96
N ARG A 253 -38.14 7.61 19.19
CA ARG A 253 -38.67 8.83 19.82
C ARG A 253 -38.28 8.78 21.30
N CYS A 254 -37.53 9.77 21.75
CA CYS A 254 -37.45 10.09 23.17
C CYS A 254 -38.39 11.28 23.39
N GLN A 255 -39.58 11.03 23.92
CA GLN A 255 -40.41 12.10 24.47
C GLN A 255 -39.90 12.42 25.86
N VAL A 256 -39.45 13.66 26.07
CA VAL A 256 -39.23 14.20 27.40
C VAL A 256 -40.45 15.08 27.69
N LEU A 257 -41.39 14.55 28.47
CA LEU A 257 -42.46 15.37 29.04
C LEU A 257 -41.83 16.19 30.17
N ILE A 258 -41.73 17.50 29.95
CA ILE A 258 -41.42 18.45 31.02
C ILE A 258 -42.78 18.83 31.63
N CYS A 259 -43.12 18.23 32.77
CA CYS A 259 -44.16 18.77 33.65
C CYS A 259 -43.57 19.88 34.52
#